data_AF-A0A926YAH1-F1
#
_entry.id   AF-A0A926YAH1-F1
#
_cell.length_a   1.000
_cell.length_b   1.000
_cell.length_c   1.000
_cell.angle_alpha   90.00
_cell.angle_beta   90.00
_cell.angle_gamma   90.00
#
_symmetry.space_group_name_H-M   'P 1'
#
loop_
_entity.id
_entity.type
_entity.pdbx_description
1 polymer ?
#
loop_
_entity_poly.entity_id
_entity_poly.type
_entity_poly.pdbx_seq_one_letter_code
_entity_poly.pdbx_strand_id
1 'polypeptide(L)'
;MKLNSKVFPYITPFIYVVFGMSPLLLIQPNFAINLEECLIRGNSQSDVAERFIGSKPLDDVERRECEELGKQQPEKPEPQQKDLSERSRLLDEANNLYNAEDFAGAESIFRNLVALYRNDDLIHYKLGNALYRQNKIAAAVREYQQTIRLNSKSAVAYNAIGIIRLKQGKFNEAVASFRKALEIDVNYAEAHQNLGQALWQQGKKEEAIASLEKARNLLTQKSTISPPNQGDLQLLQCCSSPNK
;
A
#
# COMPACT_ATOMS: atom_id res chain seq x y z
N MET A 1 -40.35 -8.76 -35.97
CA MET A 1 -40.19 -9.39 -34.63
C MET A 1 -38.74 -9.87 -34.52
N LYS A 2 -38.08 -9.53 -33.41
CA LYS A 2 -36.70 -9.85 -32.98
C LYS A 2 -35.54 -9.05 -33.64
N LEU A 3 -35.00 -8.18 -32.78
CA LEU A 3 -33.83 -7.33 -32.94
C LEU A 3 -32.54 -8.17 -32.97
N ASN A 4 -31.54 -7.71 -33.73
CA ASN A 4 -30.14 -7.92 -33.38
C ASN A 4 -29.42 -6.58 -33.47
N SER A 5 -29.26 -5.97 -32.29
CA SER A 5 -28.32 -4.90 -32.04
C SER A 5 -26.92 -5.49 -31.88
N LYS A 6 -25.92 -4.93 -32.56
CA LYS A 6 -24.63 -4.61 -31.94
C LYS A 6 -23.87 -3.63 -32.81
N VAL A 7 -23.70 -2.47 -32.22
CA VAL A 7 -22.92 -1.32 -32.64
C VAL A 7 -21.43 -1.59 -32.34
N PHE A 8 -20.58 -1.30 -33.33
CA PHE A 8 -19.19 -0.80 -33.36
C PHE A 8 -18.61 -0.16 -32.04
N PRO A 9 -17.33 0.29 -31.98
CA PRO A 9 -16.00 -0.35 -32.11
C PRO A 9 -15.00 0.15 -31.01
N TYR A 10 -13.67 0.00 -31.22
CA TYR A 10 -12.51 0.55 -30.46
C TYR A 10 -12.05 -0.19 -29.19
N ILE A 11 -10.91 -0.90 -29.28
CA ILE A 11 -9.76 -0.75 -28.36
C ILE A 11 -8.44 -0.92 -29.17
N THR A 12 -7.54 0.03 -28.95
CA THR A 12 -6.23 0.31 -29.54
C THR A 12 -5.10 -0.69 -29.18
N PRO A 13 -3.95 -0.69 -29.90
CA PRO A 13 -2.87 -1.67 -29.77
C PRO A 13 -1.90 -1.34 -28.63
N PHE A 14 -1.51 -2.35 -27.85
CA PHE A 14 -0.36 -2.26 -26.94
C PHE A 14 0.93 -2.58 -27.73
N ILE A 15 1.79 -1.57 -27.78
CA ILE A 15 3.16 -1.64 -28.29
C ILE A 15 3.98 -2.48 -27.30
N TYR A 16 4.40 -3.68 -27.70
CA TYR A 16 5.51 -4.36 -27.04
C TYR A 16 6.83 -3.79 -27.58
N VAL A 17 7.51 -3.06 -26.72
CA VAL A 17 8.93 -2.70 -26.88
C VAL A 17 9.75 -3.99 -26.82
N VAL A 18 10.45 -4.25 -27.92
CA VAL A 18 11.39 -5.37 -28.09
C VAL A 18 12.54 -5.21 -27.10
N PHE A 19 12.58 -6.04 -26.05
CA PHE A 19 13.79 -6.31 -25.29
C PHE A 19 14.13 -7.81 -25.38
N GLY A 20 15.10 -8.13 -26.24
CA GLY A 20 16.10 -9.15 -25.95
C GLY A 20 15.66 -10.61 -25.85
N MET A 21 14.80 -11.12 -26.74
CA MET A 21 14.74 -12.58 -26.92
C MET A 21 16.01 -13.06 -27.64
N SER A 22 16.81 -13.85 -26.92
CA SER A 22 17.93 -14.62 -27.47
C SER A 22 17.46 -15.47 -28.66
N PRO A 23 18.20 -15.50 -29.79
CA PRO A 23 17.80 -16.20 -31.01
C PRO A 23 18.02 -17.72 -30.94
N LEU A 24 17.69 -18.36 -29.82
CA LEU A 24 17.85 -19.81 -29.61
C LEU A 24 16.52 -20.58 -29.50
N LEU A 25 15.39 -19.96 -29.86
CA LEU A 25 14.06 -20.58 -29.82
C LEU A 25 13.39 -20.61 -31.21
N LEU A 26 14.18 -20.82 -32.26
CA LEU A 26 13.68 -20.99 -33.63
C LEU A 26 13.86 -22.43 -34.14
N ILE A 27 13.55 -23.46 -33.35
CA ILE A 27 13.39 -24.83 -33.87
C ILE A 27 12.39 -25.65 -33.05
N GLN A 28 11.08 -25.46 -33.25
CA GLN A 28 10.06 -26.53 -33.32
C GLN A 28 8.71 -25.91 -33.78
N PRO A 29 7.97 -26.49 -34.76
CA PRO A 29 6.87 -25.78 -35.42
C PRO A 29 5.51 -25.79 -34.69
N ASN A 30 5.42 -26.22 -33.41
CA ASN A 30 4.10 -26.56 -32.85
C ASN A 30 3.83 -26.24 -31.37
N PHE A 31 4.68 -25.48 -30.67
CA PHE A 31 4.46 -25.22 -29.25
C PHE A 31 4.82 -23.77 -28.90
N ALA A 32 3.79 -22.98 -28.60
CA ALA A 32 3.93 -21.60 -28.16
C ALA A 32 2.89 -21.32 -27.06
N ILE A 33 3.07 -21.90 -25.88
CA ILE A 33 2.33 -21.49 -24.68
C ILE A 33 3.18 -20.42 -23.98
N ASN A 34 2.62 -19.21 -23.83
CA ASN A 34 3.25 -18.12 -23.09
C ASN A 34 2.98 -18.29 -21.58
N LEU A 35 3.92 -17.86 -20.73
CA LEU A 35 3.79 -17.79 -19.27
C LEU A 35 2.48 -17.13 -18.79
N GLU A 36 1.95 -16.12 -19.48
CA GLU A 36 0.63 -15.54 -19.20
C GLU A 36 -0.51 -16.56 -19.34
N GLU A 37 -0.43 -17.41 -20.37
CA GLU A 37 -1.39 -18.48 -20.63
C GLU A 37 -1.26 -19.63 -19.62
N CYS A 38 -0.03 -19.94 -19.19
CA CYS A 38 0.24 -20.84 -18.06
C CYS A 38 -0.36 -20.33 -16.74
N LEU A 39 -0.25 -19.03 -16.44
CA LEU A 39 -0.81 -18.45 -15.21
C LEU A 39 -2.34 -18.49 -15.20
N ILE A 40 -2.98 -18.26 -16.35
CA ILE A 40 -4.44 -18.34 -16.49
C ILE A 40 -4.92 -19.79 -16.30
N ARG A 41 -4.22 -20.77 -16.88
CA ARG A 41 -4.62 -22.19 -16.80
C ARG A 41 -4.18 -22.90 -15.51
N GLY A 42 -3.05 -22.50 -14.91
CA GLY A 42 -2.44 -23.12 -13.74
C GLY A 42 -3.03 -22.68 -12.40
N ASN A 43 -3.79 -21.58 -12.35
CA ASN A 43 -4.45 -21.10 -11.13
C ASN A 43 -5.78 -21.84 -10.83
N SER A 44 -6.04 -22.97 -11.50
CA SER A 44 -7.27 -23.76 -11.38
C SER A 44 -7.35 -24.62 -10.11
N GLN A 45 -6.78 -24.15 -9.00
CA GLN A 45 -7.24 -24.57 -7.66
C GLN A 45 -8.17 -23.54 -7.00
N SER A 46 -8.56 -22.47 -7.70
CA SER A 46 -9.62 -21.57 -7.24
C SER A 46 -10.59 -21.24 -8.38
N ASP A 47 -11.83 -21.75 -8.28
CA ASP A 47 -13.16 -21.39 -8.83
C ASP A 47 -13.36 -20.38 -9.98
N VAL A 48 -12.35 -20.00 -10.77
CA VAL A 48 -12.45 -18.98 -11.84
C VAL A 48 -12.33 -19.59 -13.25
N ALA A 49 -11.97 -20.87 -13.36
CA ALA A 49 -11.77 -21.56 -14.63
C ALA A 49 -13.05 -21.80 -15.45
N GLU A 50 -14.25 -21.73 -14.85
CA GLU A 50 -15.50 -21.97 -15.59
C GLU A 50 -15.90 -20.84 -16.55
N ARG A 51 -15.19 -19.70 -16.56
CA ARG A 51 -15.51 -18.57 -17.45
C ARG A 51 -14.72 -18.54 -18.76
N PHE A 52 -13.73 -19.40 -18.97
CA PHE A 52 -13.04 -19.51 -20.26
C PHE A 52 -13.48 -20.77 -21.02
N ILE A 53 -14.43 -20.55 -21.94
CA ILE A 53 -15.01 -21.56 -22.81
C ILE A 53 -13.92 -22.14 -23.73
N GLY A 54 -13.62 -23.44 -23.58
CA GLY A 54 -13.09 -24.27 -24.69
C GLY A 54 -11.62 -24.68 -24.68
N SER A 55 -10.81 -24.35 -23.67
CA SER A 55 -9.41 -24.83 -23.61
C SER A 55 -9.30 -26.23 -23.00
N LYS A 56 -8.69 -27.17 -23.73
CA LYS A 56 -8.34 -28.51 -23.22
C LYS A 56 -7.41 -28.38 -21.99
N PRO A 57 -7.57 -29.23 -20.94
CA PRO A 57 -6.62 -29.24 -19.82
C PRO A 57 -5.20 -29.50 -20.30
N LEU A 58 -4.23 -28.85 -19.64
CA LEU A 58 -2.81 -28.98 -19.96
C LEU A 58 -2.36 -30.44 -19.83
N ASP A 59 -1.64 -30.93 -20.83
CA ASP A 59 -1.00 -32.24 -20.73
C ASP A 59 0.24 -32.21 -19.80
N ASP A 60 0.81 -33.38 -19.54
CA ASP A 60 1.92 -33.52 -18.60
C ASP A 60 3.22 -32.87 -19.12
N VAL A 61 3.34 -32.67 -20.43
CA VAL A 61 4.50 -32.00 -21.05
C VAL A 61 4.35 -30.50 -20.89
N GLU A 62 3.17 -29.97 -21.23
CA GLU A 62 2.84 -28.54 -21.08
C GLU A 62 2.93 -28.08 -19.61
N ARG A 63 2.54 -28.95 -18.66
CA ARG A 63 2.71 -28.67 -17.22
C ARG A 63 4.16 -28.53 -16.80
N ARG A 64 5.05 -29.43 -17.23
CA ARG A 64 6.48 -29.36 -16.92
C ARG A 64 7.15 -28.15 -17.55
N GLU A 65 6.69 -27.75 -18.73
CA GLU A 65 7.20 -26.56 -19.42
C GLU A 65 6.77 -25.27 -18.69
N CYS A 66 5.51 -25.20 -18.22
CA CYS A 66 5.07 -24.10 -17.34
C CYS A 66 5.86 -24.05 -16.02
N GLU A 67 6.21 -25.21 -15.43
CA GLU A 67 7.07 -25.27 -14.23
C GLU A 67 8.48 -24.75 -14.52
N GLU A 68 9.10 -25.13 -15.64
CA GLU A 68 10.41 -24.63 -16.05
C GLU A 68 10.40 -23.13 -16.39
N LEU A 69 9.36 -22.63 -17.05
CA LEU A 69 9.17 -21.19 -17.29
C LEU A 69 8.95 -20.42 -15.98
N GLY A 70 8.29 -21.02 -14.98
CA GLY A 70 8.14 -20.46 -13.65
C GLY A 70 9.48 -20.34 -12.90
N LYS A 71 10.37 -21.32 -13.04
CA LYS A 71 11.73 -21.31 -12.46
C LYS A 71 12.67 -20.30 -13.12
N GLN A 72 12.37 -19.87 -14.34
CA GLN A 72 13.11 -18.82 -15.05
C GLN A 72 12.69 -17.41 -14.63
N GLN A 73 11.63 -17.25 -13.82
CA GLN A 73 11.45 -15.99 -13.12
C GLN A 73 12.65 -15.78 -12.21
N PRO A 74 13.26 -14.58 -12.16
CA PRO A 74 14.14 -14.26 -11.06
C PRO A 74 13.30 -14.39 -9.79
N GLU A 75 13.52 -15.46 -9.02
CA GLU A 75 13.03 -15.56 -7.65
C GLU A 75 13.37 -14.22 -7.00
N LYS A 76 12.36 -13.48 -6.57
CA LYS A 76 12.58 -12.31 -5.74
C LYS A 76 13.32 -12.87 -4.52
N PRO A 77 14.61 -12.55 -4.30
CA PRO A 77 15.38 -13.23 -3.28
C PRO A 77 14.65 -13.02 -1.97
N GLU A 78 14.16 -14.11 -1.38
CA GLU A 78 13.59 -14.05 -0.05
C GLU A 78 14.70 -13.60 0.89
N PRO A 79 14.50 -12.49 1.62
CA PRO A 79 15.54 -11.97 2.48
C PRO A 79 15.93 -13.04 3.51
N GLN A 80 17.22 -13.36 3.54
CA GLN A 80 17.77 -14.43 4.38
C GLN A 80 17.48 -14.14 5.87
N GLN A 81 17.39 -15.14 6.73
CA GLN A 81 17.02 -14.93 8.14
C GLN A 81 17.95 -13.93 8.88
N LYS A 82 19.23 -13.88 8.49
CA LYS A 82 20.19 -12.87 8.96
C LYS A 82 19.85 -11.45 8.49
N ASP A 83 19.39 -11.32 7.25
CA ASP A 83 18.93 -10.09 6.60
C ASP A 83 17.68 -9.55 7.32
N LEU A 84 16.73 -10.41 7.69
CA LEU A 84 15.56 -10.00 8.50
C LEU A 84 15.96 -9.45 9.89
N SER A 85 16.93 -10.10 10.55
CA SER A 85 17.41 -9.66 11.86
C SER A 85 18.14 -8.32 11.79
N GLU A 86 18.97 -8.12 10.76
CA GLU A 86 19.68 -6.87 10.53
C GLU A 86 18.73 -5.73 10.16
N ARG A 87 17.74 -5.99 9.28
CA ARG A 87 16.67 -5.03 8.94
C ARG A 87 15.97 -4.52 10.19
N SER A 88 15.52 -5.42 11.06
CA SER A 88 14.79 -5.04 12.28
C SER A 88 15.65 -4.16 13.17
N ARG A 89 16.91 -4.56 13.43
CA ARG A 89 17.83 -3.81 14.29
C ARG A 89 18.05 -2.38 13.80
N LEU A 90 18.34 -2.21 12.51
CA LEU A 90 18.55 -0.88 11.92
C LEU A 90 17.27 -0.05 11.91
N LEU A 91 16.12 -0.68 11.70
CA LEU A 91 14.82 0.00 11.72
C LEU A 91 14.51 0.53 13.12
N ASP A 92 14.77 -0.26 14.17
CA ASP A 92 14.59 0.14 15.56
C ASP A 92 15.53 1.26 15.96
N GLU A 93 16.81 1.18 15.56
CA GLU A 93 17.80 2.23 15.76
C GLU A 93 17.35 3.55 15.12
N ALA A 94 16.91 3.52 13.86
CA ALA A 94 16.42 4.70 13.15
C ALA A 94 15.16 5.29 13.78
N ASN A 95 14.24 4.44 14.26
CA ASN A 95 13.03 4.89 14.95
C ASN A 95 13.36 5.53 16.29
N ASN A 96 14.33 5.01 17.03
CA ASN A 96 14.78 5.59 18.30
C ASN A 96 15.39 6.98 18.09
N LEU A 97 16.24 7.14 17.06
CA LEU A 97 16.77 8.46 16.68
C LEU A 97 15.65 9.41 16.27
N TYR A 98 14.69 8.94 15.48
CA TYR A 98 13.53 9.74 15.08
C TYR A 98 12.70 10.22 16.28
N ASN A 99 12.47 9.34 17.26
CA ASN A 99 11.75 9.66 18.50
C ASN A 99 12.55 10.60 19.41
N ALA A 100 13.87 10.51 19.38
CA ALA A 100 14.79 11.45 20.04
C ALA A 100 14.93 12.79 19.28
N GLU A 101 14.17 12.98 18.21
CA GLU A 101 14.21 14.14 17.30
C GLU A 101 15.54 14.34 16.55
N ASP A 102 16.43 13.35 16.58
CA ASP A 102 17.60 13.30 15.71
C ASP A 102 17.19 12.80 14.32
N PHE A 103 16.53 13.68 13.57
CA PHE A 103 16.06 13.35 12.22
C PHE A 103 17.20 13.16 11.22
N ALA A 104 18.36 13.78 11.45
CA ALA A 104 19.53 13.64 10.59
C ALA A 104 20.19 12.27 10.77
N GLY A 105 20.36 11.82 12.02
CA GLY A 105 20.78 10.46 12.34
C GLY A 105 19.81 9.41 11.79
N ALA A 106 18.51 9.60 12.02
CA ALA A 106 17.47 8.72 11.47
C ALA A 106 17.50 8.66 9.94
N GLU A 107 17.66 9.80 9.25
CA GLU A 107 17.80 9.84 7.79
C GLU A 107 18.99 9.01 7.31
N SER A 108 20.14 9.11 7.97
CA SER A 108 21.35 8.35 7.61
C SER A 108 21.07 6.84 7.60
N ILE A 109 20.44 6.33 8.67
CA ILE A 109 20.12 4.92 8.78
C ILE A 109 19.02 4.52 7.78
N PHE A 110 17.98 5.33 7.61
CA PHE A 110 16.94 5.04 6.62
C PHE A 110 17.48 5.01 5.19
N ARG A 111 18.45 5.84 4.83
CA ARG A 111 19.12 5.78 3.52
C ARG A 111 19.90 4.49 3.33
N ASN A 112 20.59 4.02 4.37
CA ASN A 112 21.24 2.71 4.35
C ASN A 112 20.20 1.59 4.16
N LEU A 113 19.11 1.62 4.93
CA LEU A 113 18.00 0.67 4.79
C LEU A 113 17.38 0.69 3.39
N VAL A 114 17.21 1.84 2.74
CA VAL A 114 16.72 1.92 1.35
C VAL A 114 17.72 1.28 0.37
N ALA A 115 19.03 1.41 0.60
CA ALA A 115 20.04 0.79 -0.26
C ALA A 115 20.00 -0.74 -0.16
N LEU A 116 19.80 -1.28 1.03
CA LEU A 116 19.72 -2.72 1.29
C LEU A 116 18.36 -3.31 0.87
N TYR A 117 17.26 -2.60 1.17
CA TYR A 117 15.88 -3.07 1.02
C TYR A 117 15.07 -2.14 0.10
N ARG A 118 15.57 -1.90 -1.11
CA ARG A 118 15.03 -0.93 -2.09
C ARG A 118 13.54 -1.05 -2.48
N ASN A 119 12.90 -2.18 -2.16
CA ASN A 119 11.51 -2.47 -2.48
C ASN A 119 10.61 -2.49 -1.24
N ASP A 120 11.09 -1.95 -0.11
CA ASP A 120 10.36 -1.86 1.14
C ASP A 120 9.67 -0.50 1.27
N ASP A 121 8.35 -0.47 1.09
CA ASP A 121 7.54 0.74 1.08
C ASP A 121 7.53 1.47 2.43
N LEU A 122 7.64 0.72 3.54
CA LEU A 122 7.67 1.25 4.90
C LEU A 122 8.94 2.07 5.14
N ILE A 123 10.09 1.60 4.65
CA ILE A 123 11.36 2.30 4.83
C ILE A 123 11.34 3.63 4.05
N HIS A 124 10.84 3.62 2.81
CA HIS A 124 10.64 4.86 2.05
C HIS A 124 9.71 5.83 2.79
N TYR A 125 8.62 5.34 3.38
CA TYR A 125 7.70 6.20 4.14
C TYR A 125 8.39 6.83 5.36
N LYS A 126 9.15 6.03 6.12
CA LYS A 126 9.90 6.51 7.28
C LYS A 126 11.01 7.49 6.92
N LEU A 127 11.73 7.25 5.82
CA LEU A 127 12.69 8.21 5.27
C LEU A 127 12.00 9.53 4.90
N GLY A 128 10.83 9.45 4.25
CA GLY A 128 10.00 10.61 3.94
C GLY A 128 9.65 11.43 5.18
N ASN A 129 9.26 10.77 6.28
CA ASN A 129 8.98 11.43 7.56
C ASN A 129 10.21 12.15 8.14
N ALA A 130 11.36 11.49 8.18
CA ALA A 130 12.61 12.10 8.66
C ALA A 130 13.00 13.35 7.84
N LEU A 131 12.87 13.27 6.51
CA LEU A 131 13.13 14.38 5.60
C LEU A 131 12.13 15.52 5.80
N TYR A 132 10.85 15.21 5.99
CA TYR A 132 9.81 16.20 6.22
C TYR A 132 10.03 16.96 7.55
N ARG A 133 10.43 16.28 8.62
CA ARG A 133 10.78 16.91 9.90
C ARG A 133 11.97 17.87 9.78
N GLN A 134 12.88 17.62 8.85
CA GLN A 134 13.99 18.50 8.51
C GLN A 134 13.63 19.60 7.50
N ASN A 135 12.36 19.77 7.14
CA ASN A 135 11.90 20.71 6.11
C ASN A 135 12.50 20.44 4.70
N LYS A 136 13.03 19.24 4.44
CA LYS A 136 13.50 18.81 3.12
C LYS A 136 12.33 18.37 2.24
N ILE A 137 11.39 19.28 2.00
CA ILE A 137 10.05 19.00 1.45
C ILE A 137 10.09 18.24 0.12
N ALA A 138 10.91 18.70 -0.84
CA ALA A 138 10.99 18.06 -2.15
C ALA A 138 11.51 16.61 -2.08
N ALA A 139 12.45 16.33 -1.17
CA ALA A 139 12.95 14.98 -0.95
C ALA A 139 11.90 14.11 -0.27
N ALA A 140 11.21 14.61 0.75
CA ALA A 140 10.14 13.88 1.43
C ALA A 140 9.02 13.45 0.46
N VAL A 141 8.57 14.35 -0.43
CA VAL A 141 7.55 14.02 -1.43
C VAL A 141 8.01 12.89 -2.36
N ARG A 142 9.28 12.88 -2.78
CA ARG A 142 9.80 11.80 -3.65
C ARG A 142 9.75 10.44 -2.95
N GLU A 143 10.08 10.39 -1.67
CA GLU A 143 10.04 9.15 -0.89
C GLU A 143 8.60 8.68 -0.64
N TYR A 144 7.67 9.57 -0.30
CA TYR A 144 6.26 9.21 -0.20
C TYR A 144 5.67 8.73 -1.53
N GLN A 145 6.08 9.33 -2.66
CA GLN A 145 5.71 8.82 -3.98
C GLN A 145 6.31 7.44 -4.25
N GLN A 146 7.52 7.16 -3.77
CA GLN A 146 8.10 5.82 -3.87
C GLN A 146 7.32 4.80 -3.04
N THR A 147 6.90 5.14 -1.82
CA THR A 147 5.97 4.31 -1.03
C THR A 147 4.69 4.01 -1.82
N ILE A 148 4.08 5.02 -2.47
CA ILE A 148 2.87 4.82 -3.28
C ILE A 148 3.14 3.95 -4.52
N ARG A 149 4.31 4.08 -5.15
CA ARG A 149 4.70 3.23 -6.28
C ARG A 149 4.86 1.77 -5.89
N LEU A 150 5.48 1.51 -4.73
CA LEU A 150 5.67 0.15 -4.21
C LEU A 150 4.37 -0.43 -3.62
N ASN A 151 3.57 0.42 -2.98
CA ASN A 151 2.31 0.07 -2.35
C ASN A 151 1.25 1.16 -2.63
N SER A 152 0.44 0.93 -3.66
CA SER A 152 -0.62 1.86 -4.09
C SER A 152 -1.75 2.02 -3.07
N LYS A 153 -1.79 1.16 -2.04
CA LYS A 153 -2.75 1.19 -0.92
C LYS A 153 -2.14 1.77 0.36
N SER A 154 -1.13 2.61 0.27
CA SER A 154 -0.56 3.29 1.45
C SER A 154 -1.35 4.54 1.83
N ALA A 155 -2.36 4.40 2.69
CA ALA A 155 -3.17 5.53 3.19
C ALA A 155 -2.30 6.60 3.88
N VAL A 156 -1.28 6.17 4.64
CA VAL A 156 -0.34 7.04 5.34
C VAL A 156 0.48 7.92 4.39
N ALA A 157 0.91 7.40 3.24
CA ALA A 157 1.67 8.18 2.26
C ALA A 157 0.79 9.21 1.54
N TYR A 158 -0.46 8.86 1.18
CA TYR A 158 -1.42 9.83 0.64
C TYR A 158 -1.72 10.94 1.63
N ASN A 159 -1.93 10.60 2.91
CA ASN A 159 -2.13 11.58 3.99
C ASN A 159 -0.90 12.51 4.12
N ALA A 160 0.32 11.96 4.16
CA ALA A 160 1.54 12.75 4.27
C ALA A 160 1.73 13.76 3.11
N ILE A 161 1.49 13.33 1.86
CA ILE A 161 1.50 14.24 0.70
C ILE A 161 0.40 15.29 0.82
N GLY A 162 -0.79 14.92 1.31
CA GLY A 162 -1.89 15.84 1.57
C GLY A 162 -1.52 16.93 2.58
N ILE A 163 -0.84 16.59 3.67
CA ILE A 163 -0.36 17.54 4.68
C ILE A 163 0.61 18.54 4.05
N ILE A 164 1.55 18.07 3.21
CA ILE A 164 2.49 18.94 2.51
C ILE A 164 1.75 19.93 1.60
N ARG A 165 0.78 19.45 0.81
CA ARG A 165 -0.03 20.29 -0.08
C ARG A 165 -0.87 21.31 0.67
N LEU A 166 -1.44 20.90 1.82
CA LEU A 166 -2.19 21.78 2.71
C LEU A 166 -1.32 22.95 3.21
N LYS A 167 -0.10 22.65 3.67
CA LYS A 167 0.88 23.66 4.10
C LYS A 167 1.32 24.60 2.98
N GLN A 168 1.30 24.13 1.73
CA GLN A 168 1.59 24.95 0.55
C GLN A 168 0.39 25.79 0.07
N GLY A 169 -0.77 25.74 0.74
CA GLY A 169 -1.99 26.42 0.29
C GLY A 169 -2.69 25.74 -0.89
N LYS A 170 -2.24 24.55 -1.30
CA LYS A 170 -2.80 23.80 -2.44
C LYS A 170 -3.99 22.96 -1.98
N PHE A 171 -5.05 23.64 -1.54
CA PHE A 171 -6.17 22.99 -0.84
C PHE A 171 -6.90 21.95 -1.69
N ASN A 172 -7.08 22.19 -2.99
CA ASN A 172 -7.70 21.21 -3.91
C ASN A 172 -6.92 19.88 -3.95
N GLU A 173 -5.60 19.97 -4.07
CA GLU A 173 -4.72 18.81 -4.14
C GLU A 173 -4.62 18.08 -2.79
N ALA A 174 -4.66 18.84 -1.69
CA ALA A 174 -4.71 18.30 -0.34
C ALA A 174 -5.99 17.50 -0.10
N VAL A 175 -7.16 18.05 -0.45
CA VAL A 175 -8.46 17.36 -0.38
C VAL A 175 -8.44 16.07 -1.18
N ALA A 176 -7.91 16.09 -2.42
CA ALA A 176 -7.78 14.90 -3.24
C ALA A 176 -6.91 13.82 -2.58
N SER A 177 -5.76 14.22 -2.00
CA SER A 177 -4.88 13.33 -1.24
C SER A 177 -5.57 12.70 -0.02
N PHE A 178 -6.27 13.49 0.79
CA PHE A 178 -6.93 12.97 1.99
C PHE A 178 -8.11 12.07 1.64
N ARG A 179 -8.89 12.42 0.61
CA ARG A 179 -9.95 11.53 0.10
C ARG A 179 -9.36 10.21 -0.39
N LYS A 180 -8.20 10.22 -1.06
CA LYS A 180 -7.53 8.98 -1.47
C LYS A 180 -7.06 8.13 -0.28
N ALA A 181 -6.54 8.75 0.77
CA ALA A 181 -6.21 8.05 2.01
C ALA A 181 -7.46 7.40 2.64
N LEU A 182 -8.60 8.10 2.63
CA LEU A 182 -9.87 7.63 3.20
C LEU A 182 -10.60 6.60 2.33
N GLU A 183 -10.36 6.57 1.02
CA GLU A 183 -10.79 5.47 0.15
C GLU A 183 -10.08 4.16 0.50
N ILE A 184 -8.84 4.24 0.99
CA ILE A 184 -8.02 3.09 1.36
C ILE A 184 -8.31 2.66 2.79
N ASP A 185 -8.35 3.61 3.73
CA ASP A 185 -8.70 3.39 5.13
C ASP A 185 -9.77 4.41 5.56
N VAL A 186 -11.02 3.96 5.52
CA VAL A 186 -12.20 4.77 5.87
C VAL A 186 -12.19 5.24 7.33
N ASN A 187 -11.47 4.53 8.21
CA ASN A 187 -11.39 4.80 9.64
C ASN A 187 -10.11 5.55 10.02
N TYR A 188 -9.37 6.10 9.05
CA TYR A 188 -8.16 6.87 9.32
C TYR A 188 -8.51 8.26 9.89
N ALA A 189 -8.62 8.33 11.21
CA ALA A 189 -9.05 9.53 11.93
C ALA A 189 -8.22 10.78 11.60
N GLU A 190 -6.90 10.64 11.48
CA GLU A 190 -6.01 11.76 11.12
C GLU A 190 -6.31 12.31 9.72
N ALA A 191 -6.60 11.44 8.75
CA ALA A 191 -6.95 11.86 7.39
C ALA A 191 -8.31 12.58 7.35
N HIS A 192 -9.29 12.16 8.18
CA HIS A 192 -10.55 12.91 8.36
C HIS A 192 -10.32 14.30 8.96
N GLN A 193 -9.44 14.40 9.96
CA GLN A 193 -9.09 15.70 10.56
C GLN A 193 -8.44 16.63 9.53
N ASN A 194 -7.46 16.12 8.79
CA ASN A 194 -6.74 16.90 7.78
C ASN A 194 -7.64 17.28 6.60
N LEU A 195 -8.56 16.39 6.19
CA LEU A 195 -9.60 16.69 5.20
C LEU A 195 -10.50 17.84 5.68
N GLY A 196 -10.96 17.78 6.93
CA GLY A 196 -11.75 18.85 7.54
C GLY A 196 -11.04 20.20 7.52
N GLN A 197 -9.76 20.22 7.89
CA GLN A 197 -8.94 21.43 7.82
C GLN A 197 -8.82 21.97 6.38
N ALA A 198 -8.56 21.10 5.41
CA ALA A 198 -8.44 21.50 4.01
C ALA A 198 -9.76 22.05 3.44
N LEU A 199 -10.89 21.42 3.76
CA LEU A 199 -12.23 21.87 3.35
C LEU A 199 -12.61 23.20 3.99
N TRP A 200 -12.23 23.43 5.24
CA TRP A 200 -12.42 24.71 5.92
C TRP A 200 -11.71 25.85 5.18
N GLN A 201 -10.47 25.62 4.74
CA GLN A 201 -9.70 26.58 3.94
C GLN A 201 -10.32 26.85 2.56
N GLN A 202 -11.10 25.91 2.01
CA GLN A 202 -11.88 26.10 0.79
C GLN A 202 -13.22 26.83 1.02
N GLY A 203 -13.58 27.15 2.25
CA GLY A 203 -14.89 27.71 2.60
C GLY A 203 -16.03 26.69 2.65
N LYS A 204 -15.75 25.39 2.49
CA LYS A 204 -16.74 24.29 2.53
C LYS A 204 -16.99 23.84 3.97
N LYS A 205 -17.60 24.72 4.76
CA LYS A 205 -17.70 24.58 6.22
C LYS A 205 -18.50 23.35 6.66
N GLU A 206 -19.58 23.04 5.96
CA GLU A 206 -20.47 21.92 6.29
C GLU A 206 -19.75 20.57 6.08
N GLU A 207 -19.08 20.39 4.94
CA GLU A 207 -18.26 19.19 4.68
C GLU A 207 -17.07 19.07 5.66
N ALA A 208 -16.50 20.21 6.05
CA ALA A 208 -15.40 20.26 7.03
C ALA A 208 -15.86 19.76 8.41
N ILE A 209 -16.99 20.28 8.91
CA ILE A 209 -17.57 19.87 10.19
C ILE A 209 -17.86 18.37 10.19
N ALA A 210 -18.52 17.86 9.15
CA ALA A 210 -18.83 16.43 9.04
C ALA A 210 -17.56 15.54 9.08
N SER A 211 -16.47 15.99 8.45
CA SER A 211 -15.19 15.27 8.46
C SER A 211 -14.54 15.30 9.86
N LEU A 212 -14.55 16.45 10.53
CA LEU A 212 -14.02 16.59 11.89
C LEU A 212 -14.81 15.79 12.93
N GLU A 213 -16.14 15.71 12.78
CA GLU A 213 -16.99 14.89 13.63
C GLU A 213 -16.67 13.39 13.48
N LYS A 214 -16.46 12.92 12.25
CA LYS A 214 -15.98 11.55 12.01
C LYS A 214 -14.64 11.30 12.68
N ALA A 215 -13.67 12.21 12.52
CA ALA A 215 -12.37 12.10 13.17
C ALA A 215 -12.51 11.97 14.70
N ARG A 216 -13.30 12.85 15.32
CA ARG A 216 -13.58 12.83 16.77
C ARG A 216 -14.18 11.50 17.20
N ASN A 217 -15.21 11.02 16.50
CA ASN A 217 -15.89 9.77 16.86
C ASN A 217 -14.96 8.56 16.78
N LEU A 218 -14.10 8.49 15.75
CA LEU A 218 -13.10 7.44 15.59
C LEU A 218 -12.05 7.46 16.71
N LEU A 219 -11.60 8.66 17.12
CA LEU A 219 -10.66 8.82 18.23
C LEU A 219 -11.28 8.42 19.58
N THR A 220 -12.55 8.78 19.82
CA THR A 220 -13.27 8.37 21.03
C THR A 220 -13.49 6.86 21.08
N GLN A 221 -13.90 6.22 19.97
CA GLN A 221 -14.06 4.76 19.92
C GLN A 221 -12.76 4.01 20.19
N LYS A 222 -11.64 4.51 19.66
CA LYS A 222 -10.31 3.93 19.94
C LYS A 222 -9.95 3.98 21.43
N SER A 223 -10.38 5.04 22.13
CA SER A 223 -10.19 5.17 23.58
C SER A 223 -11.08 4.23 24.40
N THR A 224 -12.25 3.84 23.89
CA THR A 224 -13.19 2.94 24.60
C THR A 224 -12.90 1.46 24.37
N ILE A 225 -12.12 1.11 23.35
CA ILE A 225 -11.73 -0.28 23.02
C ILE A 225 -10.41 -0.69 23.71
N SER A 226 -9.66 0.24 24.29
CA SER A 226 -8.66 -0.13 25.30
C SER A 226 -9.40 -0.62 26.54
N PRO A 227 -9.30 -1.93 26.92
CA PRO A 227 -9.98 -2.39 28.12
C PRO A 227 -9.44 -1.60 29.33
N PRO A 228 -10.29 -1.23 30.30
CA PRO A 228 -9.79 -0.70 31.57
C PRO A 228 -8.76 -1.69 32.11
N ASN A 229 -7.62 -1.18 32.58
CA ASN A 229 -6.62 -1.98 33.26
C ASN A 229 -7.34 -2.82 34.32
N GLN A 230 -7.03 -4.12 34.41
CA GLN A 230 -7.67 -5.02 35.39
C GLN A 230 -7.54 -4.54 36.86
N GLY A 231 -6.67 -3.56 37.12
CA GLY A 231 -6.58 -2.86 38.42
C GLY A 231 -7.78 -1.95 38.73
N ASP A 232 -8.45 -1.37 37.73
CA ASP A 232 -9.55 -0.42 37.96
C ASP A 232 -10.89 -1.14 38.23
N LEU A 233 -11.04 -2.39 37.79
CA LEU A 233 -12.22 -3.20 38.07
C LEU A 233 -12.31 -3.66 39.54
N GLN A 234 -11.18 -3.73 40.26
CA GLN A 234 -11.18 -4.12 41.67
C GLN A 234 -11.66 -2.98 42.58
N LEU A 235 -11.47 -1.72 42.19
CA LEU A 235 -11.89 -0.57 43.00
C LEU A 235 -13.40 -0.32 42.97
N LEU A 236 -14.10 -0.77 41.92
CA LEU A 236 -15.56 -0.63 41.79
C LEU A 236 -16.36 -1.72 42.54
N GLN A 237 -15.72 -2.83 42.96
CA GLN A 237 -16.39 -3.88 43.73
C GLN A 237 -16.36 -3.65 45.26
N CYS A 238 -15.52 -2.74 45.77
CA CYS A 238 -15.41 -2.51 47.21
C CYS A 238 -16.48 -1.57 47.80
N CYS A 239 -17.26 -0.86 46.99
CA CYS A 239 -18.27 0.11 47.47
C CYS A 239 -19.71 -0.42 47.46
N SER A 240 -19.93 -1.73 47.26
CA SER A 240 -21.27 -2.34 47.26
C SER A 240 -21.37 -3.50 48.26
N SER A 241 -21.12 -3.22 49.55
CA SER A 241 -21.59 -4.08 50.64
C SER A 241 -22.77 -3.40 51.34
N PRO A 242 -23.97 -4.02 51.35
CA PRO A 242 -25.09 -3.51 52.12
C PRO A 242 -24.89 -3.82 53.61
N ASN A 243 -25.03 -2.79 54.45
CA ASN A 243 -25.15 -2.91 55.90
C ASN A 243 -26.18 -3.99 56.28
N LYS A 244 -25.77 -4.96 57.06
CA LYS A 244 -26.62 -5.74 57.97
C LYS A 244 -26.15 -5.48 59.39
#